data_AF-A0A7W1DJT9-F1
#
_entry.id   AF-A0A7W1DJT9-F1
#
_cell.length_a   1.000
_cell.length_b   1.000
_cell.length_c   1.000
_cell.angle_alpha   90.00
_cell.angle_beta   90.00
_cell.angle_gamma   90.00
#
_symmetry.space_group_name_H-M   'P 1'
#
loop_
_entity.id
_entity.type
_entity.pdbx_description
1 polymer ?
#
loop_
_entity_poly.entity_id
_entity_poly.type
_entity_poly.pdbx_seq_one_letter_code
_entity_poly.pdbx_strand_id
1 'polypeptide(L)' 'MGIRGVMLDLDGTLYVGREPVAGARETIETLEASGLVVRYVTNT' A
#
# COMPACT_ATOMS: atom_id res chain seq x y z
N MET A 1 -3.43 -22.29 3.09
CA MET A 1 -2.62 -21.32 2.32
C MET A 1 -3.16 -19.93 2.60
N GLY A 2 -2.33 -19.00 3.06
CA GLY A 2 -2.72 -17.62 3.34
C GLY A 2 -2.21 -16.65 2.28
N ILE A 3 -2.68 -15.40 2.35
CA ILE A 3 -2.15 -14.30 1.55
C ILE A 3 -0.67 -14.10 1.93
N ARG A 4 0.22 -13.98 0.93
CA ARG A 4 1.67 -13.80 1.14
C ARG A 4 2.19 -12.42 0.73
N GLY A 5 1.33 -11.62 0.12
CA GLY A 5 1.68 -10.26 -0.30
C GLY A 5 0.47 -9.52 -0.85
N VAL A 6 0.63 -8.22 -1.01
CA VAL A 6 -0.37 -7.31 -1.55
C VAL A 6 0.26 -6.40 -2.58
N MET A 7 -0.48 -6.13 -3.65
CA MET A 7 -0.14 -5.13 -4.65
C MET A 7 -1.09 -3.95 -4.46
N LEU A 8 -0.54 -2.76 -4.22
CA LEU A 8 -1.29 -1.54 -3.94
C LEU A 8 -1.17 -0.60 -5.14
N ASP A 9 -2.30 -0.01 -5.53
CA ASP A 9 -2.28 1.15 -6.43
C ASP A 9 -1.78 2.39 -5.66
N LEU A 10 -1.44 3.44 -6.41
CA LEU A 10 -0.92 4.70 -5.89
C LEU A 10 -2.01 5.78 -5.89
N ASP A 11 -2.47 6.21 -7.07
CA ASP A 11 -3.41 7.32 -7.21
C ASP A 11 -4.82 6.91 -6.75
N GLY A 12 -5.44 7.72 -5.89
CA GLY A 12 -6.71 7.41 -5.24
C GLY A 12 -6.64 6.33 -4.15
N THR A 13 -5.47 5.70 -3.95
CA THR A 13 -5.28 4.64 -2.93
C THR A 13 -4.34 5.07 -1.82
N LEU A 14 -3.10 5.47 -2.15
CA LEU A 14 -2.11 5.93 -1.17
C LEU A 14 -1.97 7.44 -1.14
N TYR A 15 -2.34 8.13 -2.22
CA TYR A 15 -2.43 9.58 -2.27
C TYR A 15 -3.60 10.03 -3.16
N VAL A 16 -4.03 11.27 -2.98
CA VAL A 16 -4.93 11.98 -3.90
C VAL A 16 -4.23 13.26 -4.35
N GLY A 17 -3.87 13.33 -5.63
CA GLY A 17 -3.04 14.42 -6.15
C GLY A 17 -1.64 14.42 -5.53
N ARG A 18 -1.36 15.35 -4.62
CA ARG A 18 -0.07 15.45 -3.89
C ARG A 18 -0.17 15.12 -2.41
N GLU A 19 -1.37 14.85 -1.93
CA GLU A 19 -1.64 14.64 -0.51
C GLU A 19 -1.76 13.13 -0.22
N PRO A 20 -1.00 12.59 0.75
CA PRO A 20 -1.19 11.22 1.19
C PRO A 20 -2.61 10.99 1.73
N VAL A 21 -3.17 9.81 1.46
CA VAL A 21 -4.39 9.37 2.13
C VAL A 21 -4.07 9.14 3.61
N ALA A 22 -4.94 9.62 4.51
CA ALA A 22 -4.75 9.45 5.95
C ALA A 22 -4.66 7.95 6.30
N GLY A 23 -3.63 7.56 7.06
CA GLY A 23 -3.39 6.16 7.41
C GLY A 23 -2.62 5.35 6.36
N ALA A 24 -2.32 5.91 5.17
CA ALA A 24 -1.64 5.16 4.11
C ALA A 24 -0.25 4.67 4.54
N ARG A 25 0.52 5.54 5.21
CA ARG A 25 1.87 5.20 5.71
C ARG A 25 1.80 4.11 6.77
N GLU A 26 0.96 4.31 7.77
CA GLU A 26 0.77 3.41 8.91
C GLU A 26 0.26 2.04 8.45
N THR A 27 -0.58 2.01 7.41
CA THR A 27 -1.06 0.78 6.78
C THR A 27 0.07 0.02 6.10
N ILE A 28 0.92 0.69 5.33
CA ILE A 28 2.08 0.05 4.68
C ILE A 28 3.01 -0.54 5.75
N GLU A 29 3.34 0.24 6.79
CA GLU A 29 4.17 -0.20 7.90
C GLU A 29 3.58 -1.43 8.60
N THR A 30 2.27 -1.44 8.81
CA THR A 30 1.54 -2.58 9.40
C THR A 30 1.60 -3.83 8.50
N LEU A 31 1.42 -3.64 7.18
CA LEU A 31 1.47 -4.74 6.21
C LEU A 31 2.87 -5.35 6.14
N GLU A 32 3.91 -4.51 6.07
CA GLU A 32 5.30 -4.97 6.07
C GLU A 32 5.65 -5.68 7.38
N ALA A 33 5.26 -5.13 8.53
CA ALA A 33 5.47 -5.73 9.85
C ALA A 33 4.74 -7.08 10.01
N SER A 34 3.63 -7.29 9.29
CA SER A 34 2.91 -8.58 9.27
C SER A 34 3.61 -9.67 8.45
N GLY A 35 4.72 -9.35 7.77
CA GLY A 35 5.47 -10.27 6.93
C GLY A 35 4.89 -10.44 5.52
N LEU A 36 3.93 -9.59 5.12
CA LEU A 36 3.43 -9.55 3.76
C LEU A 36 4.42 -8.82 2.85
N VAL A 37 4.66 -9.39 1.67
CA VAL A 37 5.39 -8.67 0.62
C VAL A 37 4.49 -7.56 0.08
N VAL A 38 4.90 -6.30 0.24
CA VAL A 38 4.20 -5.14 -0.34
C VAL A 38 4.85 -4.77 -1.67
N ARG A 39 4.04 -4.56 -2.70
CA ARG A 39 4.46 -4.01 -4.01
C ARG A 39 3.50 -2.91 -4.43
N TYR A 40 4.02 -1.94 -5.17
CA TYR A 40 3.21 -0.90 -5.78
C TYR A 40 3.01 -1.21 -7.26
N VAL A 41 1.76 -1.11 -7.72
CA VAL A 41 1.38 -1.29 -9.13
C VAL A 41 0.48 -0.14 -9.50
N THR A 42 1.00 0.77 -10.31
CA THR A 42 0.23 1.86 -10.87
C THR A 42 0.40 1.88 -12.38
N ASN A 43 -0.49 2.55 -13.09
CA ASN A 43 -0.47 2.63 -14.55
C ASN A 43 0.49 3.73 -15.08
N THR A 44 1.34 4.28 -14.21
CA THR A 44 2.27 5.39 -14.52
C THR A 44 3.72 4.92 -14.51
#